data_AF-A0A6M8VXM2-F1
#
_entry.id   AF-A0A6M8VXM2-F1
#
_cell.length_a   1.000
_cell.length_b   1.000
_cell.length_c   1.000
_cell.angle_alpha   90.00
_cell.angle_beta   90.00
_cell.angle_gamma   90.00
#
_symmetry.space_group_name_H-M   'P 1'
#
loop_
_entity.id
_entity.type
_entity.pdbx_description
1 polymer ?
#
loop_
_entity_poly.entity_id
_entity_poly.type
_entity_poly.pdbx_seq_one_letter_code
_entity_poly.pdbx_strand_id
1 'polypeptide(L)'
;MRVLMIVALLTAGCVGAVSAQPDTAEQDQVSAADGALILEGLGPELSEIEVDLAVSKIYFEQLSNPSTSDEPLTDEVRARIVAAVERAGKLGVTAGLARMAATDPRASSGTGWPGDRQKQLMSAARRVVRLNTARYSLAAADGDDDEAVRAVREVLWLVRLANSLGGNINRLNGIVIELHASEGIRVSLVRGQVDAEVVSMLLSMISGLDKPGQASPSLTEAVRAAEVQRLGTQTLLAIECFKAGEGEPPSDLGALVPEYLDEIVSDSFTGEPLLYRRDASAPLGYVLYSAGLDGGDDGARPYSDPRFPQFAFREDGAESDFVFAPLTAKGD
;
A
#
# COMPACT_ATOMS: atom_id res chain seq x y z
N MET A 1 -6.70 16.89 -13.42
CA MET A 1 -7.69 16.12 -14.23
C MET A 1 -7.17 14.86 -14.94
N ARG A 2 -6.16 14.90 -15.85
CA ARG A 2 -5.67 13.68 -16.56
C ARG A 2 -4.84 12.72 -15.69
N VAL A 3 -4.18 13.20 -14.63
CA VAL A 3 -3.26 12.39 -13.81
C VAL A 3 -3.98 11.44 -12.85
N LEU A 4 -5.08 11.84 -12.20
CA LEU A 4 -5.90 10.93 -11.40
C LEU A 4 -6.58 9.84 -12.26
N MET A 5 -6.97 10.18 -13.49
CA MET A 5 -7.53 9.20 -14.43
C MET A 5 -6.47 8.17 -14.88
N ILE A 6 -5.19 8.57 -14.94
CA ILE A 6 -4.06 7.67 -15.22
C ILE A 6 -3.82 6.70 -14.06
N VAL A 7 -3.99 7.14 -12.81
CA VAL A 7 -3.92 6.23 -11.64
C VAL A 7 -5.03 5.15 -11.70
N ALA A 8 -6.23 5.51 -12.15
CA ALA A 8 -7.33 4.56 -12.35
C ALA A 8 -7.20 3.69 -13.62
N LEU A 9 -6.55 4.19 -14.68
CA LEU A 9 -6.37 3.47 -15.95
C LEU A 9 -5.17 2.52 -15.97
N LEU A 10 -4.14 2.75 -15.15
CA LEU A 10 -2.95 1.90 -15.07
C LEU A 10 -3.23 0.52 -14.44
N THR A 11 -4.46 0.25 -13.98
CA THR A 11 -4.87 -1.05 -13.44
C THR A 11 -5.32 -2.08 -14.48
N ALA A 12 -5.42 -1.75 -15.78
CA ALA A 12 -5.93 -2.68 -16.82
C ALA A 12 -5.00 -2.81 -18.05
N GLY A 13 -4.45 -4.02 -18.35
CA GLY A 13 -4.01 -4.41 -19.71
C GLY A 13 -2.80 -5.36 -19.92
N CYS A 14 -3.12 -6.59 -20.41
CA CYS A 14 -2.53 -7.64 -21.30
C CYS A 14 -1.18 -7.47 -22.07
N VAL A 15 -0.52 -8.46 -22.73
CA VAL A 15 -0.26 -9.94 -22.70
C VAL A 15 0.82 -10.19 -23.79
N GLY A 16 1.80 -11.10 -23.59
CA GLY A 16 2.68 -11.66 -24.64
C GLY A 16 3.76 -12.62 -24.11
N ALA A 17 3.87 -13.83 -24.68
CA ALA A 17 4.61 -15.01 -24.15
C ALA A 17 6.02 -15.23 -24.75
N VAL A 18 6.89 -16.04 -24.11
CA VAL A 18 7.87 -17.04 -24.66
C VAL A 18 8.69 -17.72 -23.53
N SER A 19 9.17 -18.95 -23.78
CA SER A 19 9.53 -20.07 -22.87
C SER A 19 10.98 -20.22 -22.34
N ALA A 20 11.10 -20.72 -21.09
CA ALA A 20 11.94 -21.77 -20.43
C ALA A 20 13.35 -22.18 -21.00
N GLN A 21 14.40 -22.63 -20.28
CA GLN A 21 14.68 -23.03 -18.86
C GLN A 21 16.24 -23.28 -18.68
N PRO A 22 16.81 -23.84 -17.57
CA PRO A 22 17.78 -23.20 -16.66
C PRO A 22 19.20 -23.85 -16.61
N ASP A 23 20.16 -23.31 -15.80
CA ASP A 23 20.81 -24.07 -14.70
C ASP A 23 21.86 -23.33 -13.83
N THR A 24 21.87 -23.74 -12.55
CA THR A 24 22.93 -23.72 -11.49
C THR A 24 23.48 -22.43 -10.85
N ALA A 25 22.98 -22.20 -9.62
CA ALA A 25 23.62 -21.81 -8.35
C ALA A 25 25.02 -21.13 -8.31
N GLU A 26 25.05 -19.93 -7.73
CA GLU A 26 26.11 -19.49 -6.79
C GLU A 26 25.57 -18.37 -5.88
N GLN A 27 25.70 -18.53 -4.56
CA GLN A 27 25.31 -17.53 -3.55
C GLN A 27 26.41 -16.47 -3.44
N ASP A 28 26.40 -15.50 -4.35
CA ASP A 28 27.26 -14.32 -4.26
C ASP A 28 26.51 -13.15 -3.62
N GLN A 29 27.26 -12.31 -2.89
CA GLN A 29 26.78 -11.09 -2.26
C GLN A 29 26.13 -10.19 -3.30
N VAL A 30 24.80 -10.24 -3.32
CA VAL A 30 23.93 -9.59 -4.28
C VAL A 30 24.12 -8.07 -4.19
N SER A 31 24.77 -7.49 -5.20
CA SER A 31 24.95 -6.04 -5.34
C SER A 31 23.59 -5.38 -5.52
N ALA A 32 23.45 -4.09 -5.21
CA ALA A 32 22.19 -3.38 -5.37
C ALA A 32 21.65 -3.32 -6.81
N ALA A 33 22.49 -3.49 -7.84
CA ALA A 33 22.04 -3.61 -9.24
C ALA A 33 21.26 -4.92 -9.48
N ASP A 34 21.40 -5.88 -8.58
CA ASP A 34 20.88 -7.23 -8.72
C ASP A 34 19.41 -7.30 -8.28
N GLY A 35 18.93 -6.42 -7.40
CA GLY A 35 17.52 -6.39 -6.97
C GLY A 35 16.56 -6.09 -8.13
N ALA A 36 16.87 -5.07 -8.93
CA ALA A 36 16.08 -4.74 -10.11
C ALA A 36 16.24 -5.78 -11.24
N LEU A 37 17.42 -6.38 -11.39
CA LEU A 37 17.65 -7.50 -12.30
C LEU A 37 16.87 -8.76 -11.90
N ILE A 38 16.78 -9.05 -10.60
CA ILE A 38 15.95 -10.12 -10.06
C ILE A 38 14.49 -9.85 -10.42
N LEU A 39 14.00 -8.63 -10.19
CA LEU A 39 12.62 -8.26 -10.54
C LEU A 39 12.32 -8.39 -12.04
N GLU A 40 13.27 -8.01 -12.91
CA GLU A 40 13.17 -8.23 -14.36
C GLU A 40 13.12 -9.73 -14.69
N GLY A 41 13.98 -10.52 -14.05
CA GLY A 41 14.06 -11.97 -14.23
C GLY A 41 12.78 -12.72 -13.84
N LEU A 42 12.02 -12.20 -12.86
CA LEU A 42 10.73 -12.76 -12.44
C LEU A 42 9.56 -12.46 -13.41
N GLY A 43 9.80 -11.65 -14.45
CA GLY A 43 8.77 -11.19 -15.39
C GLY A 43 7.92 -12.32 -16.00
N PRO A 44 8.53 -13.40 -16.55
CA PRO A 44 7.79 -14.54 -17.11
C PRO A 44 6.91 -15.23 -16.09
N GLU A 45 7.44 -15.59 -14.92
CA GLU A 45 6.73 -16.31 -13.86
C GLU A 45 5.56 -15.49 -13.31
N LEU A 46 5.76 -14.18 -13.11
CA LEU A 46 4.69 -13.27 -12.70
C LEU A 46 3.57 -13.17 -13.74
N SER A 47 3.90 -13.31 -15.03
CA SER A 47 2.91 -13.27 -16.10
C SER A 47 2.04 -14.52 -16.13
N GLU A 48 2.59 -15.68 -15.74
CA GLU A 48 1.84 -16.95 -15.65
C GLU A 48 0.73 -16.91 -14.58
N ILE A 49 0.90 -16.10 -13.55
CA ILE A 49 -0.03 -16.01 -12.40
C ILE A 49 -0.88 -14.74 -12.40
N GLU A 50 -0.74 -13.86 -13.40
CA GLU A 50 -1.38 -12.53 -13.40
C GLU A 50 -2.92 -12.60 -13.34
N VAL A 51 -3.52 -13.55 -14.05
CA VAL A 51 -4.98 -13.74 -14.05
C VAL A 51 -5.50 -14.12 -12.67
N ASP A 52 -4.76 -14.96 -11.94
CA ASP A 52 -5.13 -15.38 -10.59
C ASP A 52 -4.89 -14.25 -9.58
N LEU A 53 -3.86 -13.42 -9.79
CA LEU A 53 -3.60 -12.24 -8.97
C LEU A 53 -4.58 -11.09 -9.22
N ALA A 54 -5.24 -11.02 -10.37
CA ALA A 54 -6.29 -10.02 -10.59
C ALA A 54 -7.47 -10.21 -9.63
N VAL A 55 -7.70 -11.45 -9.17
CA VAL A 55 -8.73 -11.79 -8.17
C VAL A 55 -8.36 -11.26 -6.78
N SER A 56 -7.07 -11.07 -6.47
CA SER A 56 -6.67 -10.53 -5.16
C SER A 56 -7.15 -9.10 -4.96
N LYS A 57 -7.28 -8.32 -6.04
CA LYS A 57 -7.87 -6.97 -5.98
C LYS A 57 -9.35 -7.04 -5.59
N ILE A 58 -10.12 -7.96 -6.18
CA ILE A 58 -11.54 -8.15 -5.84
C ILE A 58 -11.68 -8.56 -4.37
N TYR A 59 -10.88 -9.54 -3.94
CA TYR A 59 -10.84 -9.97 -2.55
C TYR A 59 -10.51 -8.81 -1.62
N PHE A 60 -9.49 -8.04 -1.95
CA PHE A 60 -9.06 -6.90 -1.16
C PHE A 60 -10.11 -5.78 -1.10
N GLU A 61 -10.75 -5.44 -2.21
CA GLU A 61 -11.88 -4.48 -2.26
C GLU A 61 -13.06 -4.97 -1.40
N GLN A 62 -13.37 -6.26 -1.44
CA GLN A 62 -14.36 -6.89 -0.57
C GLN A 62 -13.97 -6.85 0.91
N LEU A 63 -12.68 -6.97 1.25
CA LEU A 63 -12.19 -6.82 2.63
C LEU A 63 -12.31 -5.38 3.13
N SER A 64 -11.94 -4.40 2.29
CA SER A 64 -12.01 -2.96 2.60
C SER A 64 -13.44 -2.47 2.74
N ASN A 65 -14.37 -2.99 1.94
CA ASN A 65 -15.77 -2.60 2.01
C ASN A 65 -16.75 -3.75 1.74
N PRO A 66 -17.20 -4.45 2.80
CA PRO A 66 -18.15 -5.55 2.69
C PRO A 66 -19.49 -5.16 2.06
N SER A 67 -19.89 -3.88 2.14
CA SER A 67 -21.18 -3.38 1.62
C SER A 67 -21.19 -3.12 0.10
N THR A 68 -20.04 -3.20 -0.57
CA THR A 68 -19.93 -2.90 -2.01
C THR A 68 -19.98 -4.12 -2.92
N SER A 69 -20.04 -5.31 -2.33
CA SER A 69 -20.08 -6.57 -3.05
C SER A 69 -21.29 -7.36 -2.62
N ASP A 70 -22.24 -7.53 -3.54
CA ASP A 70 -23.37 -8.46 -3.37
C ASP A 70 -22.90 -9.92 -3.31
N GLU A 71 -21.67 -10.21 -3.73
CA GLU A 71 -21.06 -11.54 -3.62
C GLU A 71 -20.33 -11.68 -2.28
N PRO A 72 -20.66 -12.67 -1.44
CA PRO A 72 -19.89 -12.97 -0.25
C PRO A 72 -18.48 -13.37 -0.64
N LEU A 73 -17.50 -13.02 0.21
CA LEU A 73 -16.13 -13.49 0.10
C LEU A 73 -16.15 -15.02 0.17
N THR A 74 -16.12 -15.70 -0.99
CA THR A 74 -16.30 -17.15 -1.02
C THR A 74 -15.01 -17.85 -0.64
N ASP A 75 -15.14 -19.02 0.01
CA ASP A 75 -14.01 -19.94 0.22
C ASP A 75 -13.29 -20.26 -1.10
N GLU A 76 -14.02 -20.20 -2.22
CA GLU A 76 -13.47 -20.36 -3.58
C GLU A 76 -12.53 -19.21 -3.97
N VAL A 77 -12.90 -17.95 -3.75
CA VAL A 77 -12.01 -16.80 -4.02
C VAL A 77 -10.73 -16.91 -3.18
N ARG A 78 -10.88 -17.22 -1.87
CA ARG A 78 -9.73 -17.43 -0.99
C ARG A 78 -8.83 -18.58 -1.49
N ALA A 79 -9.41 -19.72 -1.86
CA ALA A 79 -8.68 -20.88 -2.37
C ALA A 79 -7.90 -20.55 -3.66
N ARG A 80 -8.48 -19.74 -4.57
CA ARG A 80 -7.79 -19.29 -5.78
C ARG A 80 -6.57 -18.43 -5.47
N ILE A 81 -6.68 -17.52 -4.49
CA ILE A 81 -5.56 -16.67 -4.06
C ILE A 81 -4.46 -17.52 -3.42
N VAL A 82 -4.81 -18.45 -2.54
CA VAL A 82 -3.86 -19.39 -1.93
C VAL A 82 -3.12 -20.18 -3.01
N ALA A 83 -3.84 -20.74 -3.99
CA ALA A 83 -3.23 -21.47 -5.09
C ALA A 83 -2.28 -20.60 -5.94
N ALA A 84 -2.60 -19.32 -6.14
CA ALA A 84 -1.75 -18.37 -6.84
C ALA A 84 -0.45 -18.08 -6.08
N VAL A 85 -0.55 -17.85 -4.76
CA VAL A 85 0.60 -17.60 -3.88
C VAL A 85 1.51 -18.83 -3.82
N GLU A 86 0.94 -20.03 -3.65
CA GLU A 86 1.70 -21.28 -3.67
C GLU A 86 2.42 -21.51 -4.99
N ARG A 87 1.74 -21.22 -6.11
CA ARG A 87 2.33 -21.32 -7.45
C ARG A 87 3.48 -20.33 -7.61
N ALA A 88 3.33 -19.09 -7.14
CA ALA A 88 4.42 -18.11 -7.12
C ALA A 88 5.62 -18.62 -6.32
N GLY A 89 5.38 -19.27 -5.18
CA GLY A 89 6.41 -19.92 -4.38
C GLY A 89 7.14 -21.04 -5.15
N LYS A 90 6.40 -21.92 -5.84
CA LYS A 90 6.97 -23.01 -6.66
C LYS A 90 7.79 -22.49 -7.84
N LEU A 91 7.40 -21.34 -8.40
CA LEU A 91 8.14 -20.65 -9.46
C LEU A 91 9.36 -19.87 -8.93
N GLY A 92 9.62 -19.88 -7.61
CA GLY A 92 10.74 -19.18 -6.99
C GLY A 92 10.56 -17.65 -6.90
N VAL A 93 9.36 -17.14 -7.18
CA VAL A 93 9.05 -15.71 -7.15
C VAL A 93 9.25 -15.15 -5.75
N THR A 94 8.68 -15.78 -4.72
CA THR A 94 8.79 -15.33 -3.33
C THR A 94 10.24 -15.33 -2.83
N ALA A 95 11.02 -16.35 -3.20
CA ALA A 95 12.46 -16.39 -2.89
C ALA A 95 13.23 -15.29 -3.62
N GLY A 96 12.86 -14.97 -4.87
CA GLY A 96 13.41 -13.82 -5.60
C GLY A 96 13.11 -12.50 -4.93
N LEU A 97 11.86 -12.29 -4.49
CA LEU A 97 11.45 -11.07 -3.78
C LEU A 97 12.18 -10.90 -2.44
N ALA A 98 12.39 -11.99 -1.70
CA ALA A 98 13.17 -11.96 -0.47
C ALA A 98 14.63 -11.54 -0.73
N ARG A 99 15.27 -12.06 -1.79
CA ARG A 99 16.62 -11.62 -2.20
C ARG A 99 16.64 -10.16 -2.64
N MET A 100 15.64 -9.73 -3.39
CA MET A 100 15.46 -8.34 -3.81
C MET A 100 15.37 -7.42 -2.58
N ALA A 101 14.49 -7.72 -1.62
CA ALA A 101 14.28 -6.91 -0.43
C ALA A 101 15.48 -6.87 0.53
N ALA A 102 16.45 -7.77 0.38
CA ALA A 102 17.71 -7.76 1.11
C ALA A 102 18.75 -6.77 0.53
N THR A 103 18.48 -6.14 -0.61
CA THR A 103 19.36 -5.15 -1.25
C THR A 103 18.95 -3.71 -0.91
N ASP A 104 19.86 -2.75 -1.08
CA ASP A 104 19.52 -1.32 -1.01
C ASP A 104 18.91 -0.83 -2.34
N PRO A 105 17.60 -0.47 -2.39
CA PRO A 105 16.95 0.01 -3.61
C PRO A 105 17.48 1.37 -4.10
N ARG A 106 18.18 2.14 -3.25
CA ARG A 106 18.75 3.44 -3.62
C ARG A 106 20.10 3.29 -4.33
N ALA A 107 20.83 2.21 -4.04
CA ALA A 107 22.07 1.89 -4.70
C ALA A 107 21.87 1.30 -6.11
N SER A 108 20.63 0.95 -6.48
CA SER A 108 20.21 0.81 -7.88
C SER A 108 20.19 2.21 -8.53
N SER A 109 21.33 2.72 -9.00
CA SER A 109 21.43 4.03 -9.66
C SER A 109 20.83 4.01 -11.08
N GLY A 110 19.61 3.47 -11.27
CA GLY A 110 18.94 3.34 -12.57
C GLY A 110 18.67 4.66 -13.30
N THR A 111 19.19 5.77 -12.78
CA THR A 111 19.54 6.98 -13.53
C THR A 111 20.26 6.62 -14.83
N GLY A 112 19.60 6.86 -15.96
CA GLY A 112 20.12 6.59 -17.30
C GLY A 112 19.66 5.28 -17.94
N TRP A 113 18.81 4.48 -17.27
CA TRP A 113 18.22 3.31 -17.92
C TRP A 113 17.32 3.71 -19.11
N PRO A 114 17.29 2.93 -20.20
CA PRO A 114 16.35 3.14 -21.29
C PRO A 114 14.89 3.13 -20.79
N GLY A 115 14.05 4.01 -21.34
CA GLY A 115 12.65 4.12 -20.92
C GLY A 115 11.87 2.80 -21.04
N ASP A 116 12.14 2.00 -22.07
CA ASP A 116 11.49 0.69 -22.25
C ASP A 116 11.85 -0.30 -21.14
N ARG A 117 13.10 -0.26 -20.67
CA ARG A 117 13.56 -1.08 -19.55
C ARG A 117 12.84 -0.67 -18.25
N GLN A 118 12.80 0.63 -17.95
CA GLN A 118 12.06 1.14 -16.79
C GLN A 118 10.57 0.76 -16.86
N LYS A 119 9.96 0.82 -18.04
CA LYS A 119 8.56 0.42 -18.25
C LYS A 119 8.34 -1.07 -17.98
N GLN A 120 9.23 -1.94 -18.44
CA GLN A 120 9.15 -3.39 -18.17
C GLN A 120 9.27 -3.68 -16.68
N LEU A 121 10.26 -3.07 -16.03
CA LEU A 121 10.47 -3.19 -14.58
C LEU A 121 9.23 -2.74 -13.79
N MET A 122 8.64 -1.60 -14.12
CA MET A 122 7.42 -1.11 -13.44
C MET A 122 6.19 -1.97 -13.73
N SER A 123 6.13 -2.63 -14.90
CA SER A 123 5.11 -3.64 -15.18
C SER A 123 5.24 -4.84 -14.23
N ALA A 124 6.46 -5.33 -14.02
CA ALA A 124 6.74 -6.40 -13.06
C ALA A 124 6.44 -5.96 -11.62
N ALA A 125 6.87 -4.75 -11.22
CA ALA A 125 6.61 -4.19 -9.89
C ALA A 125 5.12 -4.19 -9.54
N ARG A 126 4.23 -3.81 -10.49
CA ARG A 126 2.78 -3.84 -10.27
C ARG A 126 2.24 -5.25 -10.03
N ARG A 127 2.77 -6.27 -10.72
CA ARG A 127 2.40 -7.67 -10.48
C ARG A 127 2.86 -8.13 -9.09
N VAL A 128 4.06 -7.74 -8.69
CA VAL A 128 4.59 -8.01 -7.34
C VAL A 128 3.73 -7.36 -6.26
N VAL A 129 3.27 -6.12 -6.45
CA VAL A 129 2.35 -5.48 -5.49
C VAL A 129 1.09 -6.30 -5.31
N ARG A 130 0.44 -6.74 -6.39
CA ARG A 130 -0.78 -7.57 -6.29
C ARG A 130 -0.54 -8.89 -5.58
N LEU A 131 0.60 -9.53 -5.85
CA LEU A 131 1.03 -10.75 -5.15
C LEU A 131 1.25 -10.49 -3.66
N ASN A 132 1.93 -9.40 -3.31
CA ASN A 132 2.21 -9.09 -1.91
C ASN A 132 0.99 -8.58 -1.15
N THR A 133 0.04 -7.89 -1.79
CA THR A 133 -1.27 -7.60 -1.20
C THR A 133 -2.03 -8.89 -0.89
N ALA A 134 -1.99 -9.88 -1.79
CA ALA A 134 -2.57 -11.20 -1.55
C ALA A 134 -1.90 -11.92 -0.38
N ARG A 135 -0.55 -12.00 -0.38
CA ARG A 135 0.25 -12.62 0.68
C ARG A 135 -0.03 -11.96 2.03
N TYR A 136 0.02 -10.63 2.08
CA TYR A 136 -0.29 -9.86 3.29
C TYR A 136 -1.69 -10.15 3.82
N SER A 137 -2.70 -10.10 2.95
CA SER A 137 -4.10 -10.29 3.37
C SER A 137 -4.38 -11.71 3.88
N LEU A 138 -3.77 -12.73 3.25
CA LEU A 138 -3.84 -14.11 3.74
C LEU A 138 -3.09 -14.26 5.06
N ALA A 139 -1.88 -13.75 5.15
CA ALA A 139 -1.03 -13.84 6.33
C ALA A 139 -1.68 -13.17 7.54
N ALA A 140 -2.18 -11.94 7.39
CA ALA A 140 -2.91 -11.24 8.44
C ALA A 140 -4.21 -11.98 8.86
N ALA A 141 -4.92 -12.59 7.91
CA ALA A 141 -6.11 -13.39 8.23
C ALA A 141 -5.78 -14.69 8.99
N ASP A 142 -4.61 -15.27 8.73
CA ASP A 142 -4.16 -16.54 9.29
C ASP A 142 -3.30 -16.36 10.56
N GLY A 143 -2.97 -15.12 10.93
CA GLY A 143 -2.07 -14.79 12.04
C GLY A 143 -0.59 -15.12 11.77
N ASP A 144 -0.19 -15.12 10.50
CA ASP A 144 1.22 -15.27 10.08
C ASP A 144 1.89 -13.88 10.00
N ASP A 145 2.24 -13.36 11.17
CA ASP A 145 2.82 -12.02 11.33
C ASP A 145 4.14 -11.85 10.56
N ASP A 146 4.97 -12.89 10.53
CA ASP A 146 6.25 -12.90 9.81
C ASP A 146 6.05 -12.70 8.30
N GLU A 147 5.08 -13.40 7.71
CA GLU A 147 4.76 -13.26 6.29
C GLU A 147 4.07 -11.93 6.00
N ALA A 148 3.19 -11.44 6.88
CA ALA A 148 2.56 -10.14 6.73
C ALA A 148 3.62 -9.01 6.69
N VAL A 149 4.53 -9.00 7.65
CA VAL A 149 5.64 -8.04 7.72
C VAL A 149 6.57 -8.17 6.51
N ARG A 150 6.88 -9.40 6.08
CA ARG A 150 7.71 -9.66 4.90
C ARG A 150 7.09 -9.11 3.62
N ALA A 151 5.81 -9.36 3.39
CA ALA A 151 5.08 -8.88 2.22
C ALA A 151 5.08 -7.35 2.14
N VAL A 152 4.84 -6.65 3.26
CA VAL A 152 4.89 -5.18 3.30
C VAL A 152 6.30 -4.67 3.01
N ARG A 153 7.33 -5.25 3.64
CA ARG A 153 8.74 -4.85 3.44
C ARG A 153 9.13 -4.90 1.96
N GLU A 154 8.75 -5.97 1.27
CA GLU A 154 9.02 -6.14 -0.16
C GLU A 154 8.29 -5.09 -1.03
N VAL A 155 7.06 -4.71 -0.69
CA VAL A 155 6.34 -3.64 -1.40
C VAL A 155 6.99 -2.28 -1.17
N LEU A 156 7.39 -1.96 0.07
CA LEU A 156 8.06 -0.71 0.39
C LEU A 156 9.45 -0.60 -0.26
N TRP A 157 10.12 -1.74 -0.49
CA TRP A 157 11.32 -1.77 -1.32
C TRP A 157 11.04 -1.29 -2.75
N LEU A 158 9.93 -1.71 -3.36
CA LEU A 158 9.52 -1.25 -4.70
C LEU A 158 9.19 0.24 -4.73
N VAL A 159 8.59 0.80 -3.66
CA VAL A 159 8.36 2.25 -3.53
C VAL A 159 9.70 3.00 -3.62
N ARG A 160 10.70 2.56 -2.85
CA ARG A 160 12.03 3.17 -2.84
C ARG A 160 12.74 3.05 -4.19
N LEU A 161 12.65 1.89 -4.84
CA LEU A 161 13.18 1.70 -6.19
C LEU A 161 12.51 2.64 -7.20
N ALA A 162 11.17 2.70 -7.22
CA ALA A 162 10.44 3.57 -8.13
C ALA A 162 10.83 5.04 -7.94
N ASN A 163 11.05 5.46 -6.69
CA ASN A 163 11.52 6.81 -6.37
C ASN A 163 12.98 7.06 -6.79
N SER A 164 13.86 6.04 -6.74
CA SER A 164 15.28 6.16 -7.11
C SER A 164 15.51 6.25 -8.62
N LEU A 165 14.62 5.67 -9.44
CA LEU A 165 14.72 5.71 -10.92
C LEU A 165 14.46 7.10 -11.52
N GLY A 166 13.85 8.00 -10.76
CA GLY A 166 13.53 9.36 -11.17
C GLY A 166 12.48 9.45 -12.29
N GLY A 167 12.10 10.68 -12.64
CA GLY A 167 11.08 10.94 -13.67
C GLY A 167 9.63 10.74 -13.18
N ASN A 168 8.71 11.40 -13.87
CA ASN A 168 7.31 11.49 -13.46
C ASN A 168 6.57 10.15 -13.48
N ILE A 169 6.88 9.28 -14.44
CA ILE A 169 6.21 7.97 -14.57
C ILE A 169 6.60 7.04 -13.42
N ASN A 170 7.89 6.95 -13.08
CA ASN A 170 8.35 6.08 -12.00
C ASN A 170 7.85 6.60 -10.65
N ARG A 171 7.83 7.93 -10.44
CA ARG A 171 7.22 8.54 -9.26
C ARG A 171 5.73 8.21 -9.13
N LEU A 172 4.97 8.27 -10.23
CA LEU A 172 3.56 7.85 -10.22
C LEU A 172 3.40 6.38 -9.88
N ASN A 173 4.27 5.50 -10.40
CA ASN A 173 4.23 4.08 -10.02
C ASN A 173 4.55 3.91 -8.52
N GLY A 174 5.57 4.61 -7.99
CA GLY A 174 5.90 4.59 -6.55
C GLY A 174 4.72 4.98 -5.68
N ILE A 175 4.02 6.06 -6.03
CA ILE A 175 2.79 6.50 -5.36
C ILE A 175 1.73 5.40 -5.36
N VAL A 176 1.46 4.78 -6.52
CA VAL A 176 0.44 3.73 -6.62
C VAL A 176 0.80 2.50 -5.77
N ILE A 177 2.07 2.10 -5.79
CA ILE A 177 2.60 0.98 -4.99
C ILE A 177 2.41 1.27 -3.49
N GLU A 178 2.73 2.48 -3.05
CA GLU A 178 2.62 2.90 -1.66
C GLU A 178 1.17 3.00 -1.17
N LEU A 179 0.27 3.53 -2.00
CA LEU A 179 -1.16 3.57 -1.72
C LEU A 179 -1.74 2.16 -1.49
N HIS A 180 -1.31 1.18 -2.28
CA HIS A 180 -1.71 -0.21 -2.08
C HIS A 180 -1.21 -0.80 -0.76
N ALA A 181 0.05 -0.53 -0.39
CA ALA A 181 0.59 -0.97 0.90
C ALA A 181 -0.17 -0.36 2.08
N SER A 182 -0.40 0.95 2.01
CA SER A 182 -1.06 1.73 3.06
C SER A 182 -2.50 1.28 3.28
N GLU A 183 -3.26 1.10 2.20
CA GLU A 183 -4.61 0.57 2.28
C GLU A 183 -4.63 -0.84 2.89
N GLY A 184 -3.70 -1.72 2.49
CA GLY A 184 -3.56 -3.06 3.08
C GLY A 184 -3.44 -3.05 4.59
N ILE A 185 -2.52 -2.22 5.08
CA ILE A 185 -2.26 -2.03 6.50
C ILE A 185 -3.48 -1.49 7.24
N ARG A 186 -4.20 -0.52 6.67
CA ARG A 186 -5.40 0.03 7.34
C ARG A 186 -6.52 -1.00 7.46
N VAL A 187 -6.75 -1.79 6.42
CA VAL A 187 -7.80 -2.82 6.41
C VAL A 187 -7.56 -3.87 7.48
N SER A 188 -6.32 -4.35 7.63
CA SER A 188 -5.99 -5.35 8.65
C SER A 188 -6.12 -4.80 10.07
N LEU A 189 -5.76 -3.52 10.28
CA LEU A 189 -5.94 -2.84 11.57
C LEU A 189 -7.41 -2.73 11.96
N VAL A 190 -8.26 -2.22 11.06
CA VAL A 190 -9.71 -2.09 11.29
C VAL A 190 -10.35 -3.45 11.61
N ARG A 191 -9.80 -4.54 11.08
CA ARG A 191 -10.27 -5.91 11.31
C ARG A 191 -9.65 -6.59 12.53
N GLY A 192 -8.70 -5.96 13.22
CA GLY A 192 -7.97 -6.54 14.35
C GLY A 192 -7.15 -7.78 13.96
N GLN A 193 -6.62 -7.79 12.73
CA GLN A 193 -5.88 -8.93 12.16
C GLN A 193 -4.35 -8.83 12.34
N VAL A 194 -3.86 -7.77 12.98
CA VAL A 194 -2.45 -7.58 13.28
C VAL A 194 -2.30 -7.24 14.74
N ASP A 195 -1.30 -7.82 15.40
CA ASP A 195 -1.03 -7.56 16.80
C ASP A 195 -0.16 -6.30 17.01
N ALA A 196 0.05 -5.94 18.28
CA ALA A 196 0.79 -4.75 18.65
C ALA A 196 2.27 -4.76 18.19
N GLU A 197 2.90 -5.93 18.13
CA GLU A 197 4.29 -6.06 17.67
C GLU A 197 4.35 -5.78 16.17
N VAL A 198 3.46 -6.37 15.39
CA VAL A 198 3.34 -6.10 13.95
C VAL A 198 3.00 -4.64 13.69
N VAL A 199 2.07 -4.04 14.44
CA VAL A 199 1.75 -2.61 14.32
C VAL A 199 3.00 -1.74 14.50
N SER A 200 3.81 -2.01 15.52
CA SER A 200 5.06 -1.28 15.79
C SER A 200 6.08 -1.45 14.65
N MET A 201 6.23 -2.67 14.13
CA MET A 201 7.11 -2.94 12.99
C MET A 201 6.64 -2.18 11.74
N LEU A 202 5.34 -2.20 11.44
CA LEU A 202 4.75 -1.47 10.31
C LEU A 202 4.93 0.04 10.47
N LEU A 203 4.77 0.59 11.68
CA LEU A 203 5.01 2.00 11.97
C LEU A 203 6.45 2.40 11.64
N SER A 204 7.41 1.61 12.10
CA SER A 204 8.84 1.83 11.81
C SER A 204 9.11 1.83 10.29
N MET A 205 8.51 0.89 9.57
CA MET A 205 8.70 0.78 8.11
C MET A 205 8.12 1.97 7.35
N ILE A 206 6.89 2.39 7.66
CA ILE A 206 6.22 3.54 7.01
C ILE A 206 6.92 4.86 7.37
N SER A 207 7.31 5.03 8.63
CA SER A 207 8.05 6.22 9.09
C SER A 207 9.43 6.34 8.43
N GLY A 208 10.06 5.21 8.12
CA GLY A 208 11.35 5.13 7.40
C GLY A 208 11.26 5.25 5.88
N LEU A 209 10.10 5.63 5.31
CA LEU A 209 10.01 5.96 3.89
C LEU A 209 10.57 7.36 3.63
N ASP A 210 11.29 7.50 2.52
CA ASP A 210 11.79 8.81 2.09
C ASP A 210 10.61 9.73 1.76
N LYS A 211 10.64 10.97 2.25
CA LYS A 211 9.66 11.98 1.83
C LYS A 211 9.68 12.09 0.31
N PRO A 212 8.52 12.08 -0.37
CA PRO A 212 8.49 12.26 -1.82
C PRO A 212 9.13 13.61 -2.17
N GLY A 213 10.17 13.59 -3.00
CA GLY A 213 10.83 14.82 -3.45
C GLY A 213 9.88 15.73 -4.23
N GLN A 214 10.28 16.98 -4.47
CA GLN A 214 9.43 17.98 -5.14
C GLN A 214 8.75 17.45 -6.40
N ALA A 215 7.43 17.59 -6.44
CA ALA A 215 6.60 17.21 -7.57
C ALA A 215 6.62 18.29 -8.66
N SER A 216 6.53 17.88 -9.93
CA SER A 216 6.18 18.84 -10.98
C SER A 216 4.74 19.32 -10.76
N PRO A 217 4.36 20.53 -11.24
CA PRO A 217 3.00 21.05 -11.07
C PRO A 217 1.90 20.09 -11.54
N SER A 218 2.18 19.28 -12.56
CA SER A 218 1.25 18.27 -13.07
C SER A 218 1.00 17.07 -12.13
N LEU A 219 1.86 16.86 -11.13
CA LEU A 219 1.80 15.74 -10.19
C LEU A 219 1.47 16.18 -8.76
N THR A 220 1.42 17.48 -8.47
CA THR A 220 1.26 18.01 -7.11
C THR A 220 0.08 17.38 -6.37
N GLU A 221 -1.10 17.29 -6.98
CA GLU A 221 -2.29 16.66 -6.35
C GLU A 221 -2.07 15.19 -6.03
N ALA A 222 -1.51 14.40 -6.98
CA ALA A 222 -1.27 12.98 -6.77
C ALA A 222 -0.24 12.74 -5.66
N VAL A 223 0.77 13.61 -5.56
CA VAL A 223 1.78 13.56 -4.49
C VAL A 223 1.16 13.93 -3.15
N ARG A 224 0.32 14.96 -3.07
CA ARG A 224 -0.42 15.31 -1.84
C ARG A 224 -1.35 14.18 -1.39
N ALA A 225 -2.09 13.59 -2.34
CA ALA A 225 -2.95 12.43 -2.06
C ALA A 225 -2.15 11.25 -1.50
N ALA A 226 -0.99 10.94 -2.10
CA ALA A 226 -0.11 9.89 -1.58
C ALA A 226 0.43 10.23 -0.19
N GLU A 227 0.87 11.48 0.00
CA GLU A 227 1.46 11.94 1.25
C GLU A 227 0.44 11.89 2.38
N VAL A 228 -0.77 12.42 2.20
CA VAL A 228 -1.80 12.36 3.25
C VAL A 228 -2.19 10.92 3.59
N GLN A 229 -2.14 10.01 2.60
CA GLN A 229 -2.37 8.58 2.80
C GLN A 229 -1.30 7.91 3.64
N ARG A 230 -0.03 8.22 3.35
CA ARG A 230 1.14 7.78 4.12
C ARG A 230 1.06 8.27 5.56
N LEU A 231 0.84 9.57 5.70
CA LEU A 231 0.75 10.29 6.97
C LEU A 231 -0.43 9.82 7.82
N GLY A 232 -1.61 9.63 7.22
CA GLY A 232 -2.77 9.06 7.90
C GLY A 232 -2.54 7.63 8.37
N THR A 233 -1.89 6.80 7.55
CA THR A 233 -1.53 5.42 7.92
C THR A 233 -0.49 5.39 9.05
N GLN A 234 0.51 6.28 8.99
CA GLN A 234 1.51 6.44 10.05
C GLN A 234 0.87 6.85 11.38
N THR A 235 -0.02 7.86 11.36
CA THR A 235 -0.75 8.32 12.55
C THR A 235 -1.66 7.22 13.09
N LEU A 236 -2.33 6.46 12.23
CA LEU A 236 -3.20 5.35 12.64
C LEU A 236 -2.39 4.25 13.34
N LEU A 237 -1.24 3.86 12.78
CA LEU A 237 -0.33 2.90 13.41
C LEU A 237 0.22 3.41 14.75
N ALA A 238 0.55 4.70 14.85
CA ALA A 238 1.01 5.32 16.10
C ALA A 238 -0.08 5.31 17.18
N ILE A 239 -1.34 5.57 16.82
CA ILE A 239 -2.48 5.46 17.74
C ILE A 239 -2.63 4.02 18.26
N GLU A 240 -2.53 3.02 17.38
CA GLU A 240 -2.66 1.62 17.79
C GLU A 240 -1.47 1.15 18.65
N CYS A 241 -0.26 1.67 18.41
CA CYS A 241 0.87 1.46 19.33
C CYS A 241 0.60 2.06 20.72
N PHE A 242 0.15 3.32 20.78
CA PHE A 242 -0.23 3.98 22.02
C PHE A 242 -1.30 3.19 22.79
N LYS A 243 -2.35 2.78 22.09
CA LYS A 243 -3.47 2.02 22.64
C LYS A 243 -3.03 0.65 23.16
N ALA A 244 -2.07 -0.01 22.51
CA ALA A 244 -1.51 -1.27 23.01
C ALA A 244 -0.77 -1.10 24.35
N GLY A 245 -0.12 0.05 24.58
CA GLY A 245 0.54 0.37 25.83
C GLY A 245 -0.40 0.84 26.94
N GLU A 246 -1.34 1.73 26.61
CA GLU A 246 -2.20 2.44 27.59
C GLU A 246 -3.60 1.80 27.75
N GLY A 247 -3.97 0.87 26.87
CA GLY A 247 -5.27 0.17 26.87
C GLY A 247 -6.42 0.96 26.23
N GLU A 248 -6.25 2.24 25.94
CA GLU A 248 -7.22 3.10 25.25
C GLU A 248 -6.56 3.96 24.16
N PRO A 249 -7.29 4.35 23.10
CA PRO A 249 -6.80 5.36 22.14
C PRO A 249 -6.41 6.66 22.85
N PRO A 250 -5.51 7.50 22.32
CA PRO A 250 -5.11 8.75 22.99
C PRO A 250 -6.28 9.73 23.14
N SER A 251 -6.18 10.71 24.05
CA SER A 251 -7.19 11.78 24.14
C SER A 251 -7.16 12.72 22.93
N ASP A 252 -5.97 12.91 22.38
CA ASP A 252 -5.65 13.79 21.26
C ASP A 252 -4.33 13.33 20.60
N LEU A 253 -4.05 13.80 19.39
CA LEU A 253 -2.86 13.39 18.64
C LEU A 253 -1.54 13.87 19.25
N GLY A 254 -1.56 14.84 20.17
CA GLY A 254 -0.37 15.32 20.86
C GLY A 254 0.23 14.26 21.79
N ALA A 255 -0.58 13.35 22.33
CA ALA A 255 -0.11 12.25 23.17
C ALA A 255 0.78 11.23 22.44
N LEU A 256 0.83 11.28 21.10
CA LEU A 256 1.69 10.42 20.29
C LEU A 256 3.15 10.91 20.26
N VAL A 257 3.40 12.16 20.65
CA VAL A 257 4.71 12.81 20.58
C VAL A 257 5.35 12.85 21.97
N PRO A 258 6.66 12.55 22.13
CA PRO A 258 7.62 12.17 21.09
C PRO A 258 7.78 10.65 20.90
N GLU A 259 6.98 9.83 21.60
CA GLU A 259 7.26 8.39 21.71
C GLU A 259 6.97 7.61 20.43
N TYR A 260 5.87 7.92 19.75
CA TYR A 260 5.43 7.20 18.54
C TYR A 260 5.61 8.03 17.26
N LEU A 261 5.62 9.36 17.39
CA LEU A 261 5.84 10.32 16.30
C LEU A 261 6.83 11.40 16.73
N ASP A 262 7.68 11.86 15.80
CA ASP A 262 8.61 12.96 16.04
C ASP A 262 7.90 14.31 16.25
N GLU A 263 6.80 14.51 15.52
CA GLU A 263 5.96 15.71 15.57
C GLU A 263 4.51 15.38 15.18
N ILE A 264 3.58 16.28 15.49
CA ILE A 264 2.19 16.14 15.03
C ILE A 264 2.19 16.30 13.51
N VAL A 265 1.69 15.29 12.83
CA VAL A 265 1.67 15.22 11.37
C VAL A 265 0.65 16.20 10.79
N SER A 266 1.12 17.09 9.90
CA SER A 266 0.26 17.99 9.13
C SER A 266 -0.35 17.32 7.91
N ASP A 267 -1.64 17.51 7.72
CA ASP A 267 -2.37 17.15 6.51
C ASP A 267 -1.80 17.93 5.31
N SER A 268 -1.37 17.21 4.28
CA SER A 268 -0.79 17.84 3.08
C SER A 268 -1.81 18.66 2.27
N PHE A 269 -3.12 18.50 2.51
CA PHE A 269 -4.19 19.26 1.89
C PHE A 269 -4.51 20.58 2.59
N THR A 270 -4.66 20.55 3.91
CA THR A 270 -5.06 21.72 4.69
C THR A 270 -3.89 22.46 5.33
N GLY A 271 -2.77 21.77 5.57
CA GLY A 271 -1.64 22.26 6.36
C GLY A 271 -1.85 22.16 7.89
N GLU A 272 -3.05 21.79 8.32
CA GLU A 272 -3.43 21.60 9.73
C GLU A 272 -3.21 20.14 10.16
N PRO A 273 -3.20 19.82 11.46
CA PRO A 273 -3.21 18.42 11.90
C PRO A 273 -4.38 17.61 11.33
N LEU A 274 -4.19 16.30 11.15
CA LEU A 274 -5.29 15.40 10.82
C LEU A 274 -6.41 15.48 11.87
N LEU A 275 -7.65 15.30 11.41
CA LEU A 275 -8.82 15.34 12.27
C LEU A 275 -8.98 13.99 12.98
N TYR A 276 -9.08 14.06 14.31
CA TYR A 276 -9.15 12.91 15.19
C TYR A 276 -10.22 13.13 16.27
N ARG A 277 -10.99 12.08 16.56
CA ARG A 277 -11.84 12.04 17.76
C ARG A 277 -12.01 10.62 18.25
N ARG A 278 -12.06 10.44 19.57
CA ARG A 278 -12.54 9.19 20.18
C ARG A 278 -14.01 8.99 19.82
N ASP A 279 -14.35 7.77 19.43
CA ASP A 279 -15.71 7.38 19.09
C ASP A 279 -15.86 5.89 19.38
N ALA A 280 -16.52 5.57 20.49
CA ALA A 280 -16.71 4.19 20.92
C ALA A 280 -17.59 3.36 19.97
N SER A 281 -18.32 4.01 19.04
CA SER A 281 -19.06 3.30 18.00
C SER A 281 -18.15 2.85 16.86
N ALA A 282 -17.03 3.53 16.60
CA ALA A 282 -16.11 3.18 15.53
C ALA A 282 -15.37 1.86 15.82
N PRO A 283 -15.03 1.03 14.81
CA PRO A 283 -14.37 -0.26 15.00
C PRO A 283 -13.06 -0.19 15.80
N LEU A 284 -12.30 0.89 15.64
CA LEU A 284 -11.04 1.11 16.36
C LEU A 284 -11.21 1.87 17.68
N GLY A 285 -12.42 2.33 18.00
CA GLY A 285 -12.73 3.21 19.15
C GLY A 285 -12.44 4.69 18.89
N TYR A 286 -12.11 5.06 17.66
CA TYR A 286 -11.87 6.43 17.21
C TYR A 286 -12.04 6.56 15.70
N VAL A 287 -12.05 7.80 15.23
CA VAL A 287 -12.07 8.18 13.83
C VAL A 287 -10.84 9.03 13.55
N LEU A 288 -10.22 8.81 12.39
CA LEU A 288 -9.09 9.58 11.89
C LEU A 288 -9.33 9.88 10.41
N TYR A 289 -9.24 11.15 10.02
CA TYR A 289 -9.55 11.59 8.67
C TYR A 289 -8.84 12.89 8.29
N SER A 290 -8.83 13.18 6.99
CA SER A 290 -8.38 14.43 6.38
C SER A 290 -9.59 15.14 5.82
N ALA A 291 -9.70 16.45 6.06
CA ALA A 291 -10.74 17.32 5.50
C ALA A 291 -10.67 17.42 3.95
N GLY A 292 -9.64 16.86 3.33
CA GLY A 292 -9.58 16.73 1.88
C GLY A 292 -9.29 18.06 1.19
N LEU A 293 -9.64 18.14 -0.09
CA LEU A 293 -9.19 19.25 -0.95
C LEU A 293 -9.86 20.58 -0.62
N ASP A 294 -11.12 20.57 -0.17
CA ASP A 294 -11.87 21.79 0.15
C ASP A 294 -11.53 22.36 1.55
N GLY A 295 -10.94 21.52 2.42
CA GLY A 295 -10.57 21.87 3.78
C GLY A 295 -11.75 22.02 4.73
N GLY A 296 -12.96 21.61 4.31
CA GLY A 296 -14.14 21.55 5.16
C GLY A 296 -14.14 20.27 6.00
N ASP A 297 -14.53 20.36 7.27
CA ASP A 297 -14.79 19.17 8.08
C ASP A 297 -16.22 18.68 7.84
N ASP A 298 -16.37 17.56 7.12
CA ASP A 298 -17.66 16.93 6.83
C ASP A 298 -18.02 15.81 7.81
N GLY A 299 -17.35 15.79 8.97
CA GLY A 299 -17.67 14.91 10.09
C GLY A 299 -17.18 13.48 9.90
N ALA A 300 -16.13 13.27 9.10
CA ALA A 300 -15.65 11.98 8.60
C ALA A 300 -16.62 11.31 7.63
N ARG A 301 -17.24 12.08 6.74
CA ARG A 301 -18.11 11.55 5.69
C ARG A 301 -17.24 11.10 4.49
N PRO A 302 -17.11 9.79 4.21
CA PRO A 302 -16.32 9.35 3.06
C PRO A 302 -17.01 9.74 1.75
N TYR A 303 -16.23 9.79 0.68
CA TYR A 303 -16.76 9.93 -0.67
C TYR A 303 -17.81 8.84 -0.98
N SER A 304 -18.89 9.24 -1.64
CA SER A 304 -20.08 8.40 -1.83
C SER A 304 -19.84 7.09 -2.58
N ASP A 305 -18.86 7.04 -3.49
CA ASP A 305 -18.40 5.79 -4.11
C ASP A 305 -17.19 5.26 -3.34
N PRO A 306 -17.38 4.29 -2.45
CA PRO A 306 -16.29 3.78 -1.61
C PRO A 306 -15.26 2.93 -2.37
N ARG A 307 -15.46 2.66 -3.67
CA ARG A 307 -14.40 2.09 -4.53
C ARG A 307 -13.37 3.12 -4.94
N PHE A 308 -13.70 4.40 -4.76
CA PHE A 308 -12.85 5.53 -5.11
C PHE A 308 -12.75 6.54 -3.97
N PRO A 309 -12.34 6.14 -2.75
CA PRO A 309 -12.23 7.05 -1.60
C PRO A 309 -11.26 8.20 -1.87
N GLN A 310 -10.25 7.99 -2.72
CA GLN A 310 -9.34 9.03 -3.20
C GLN A 310 -10.02 10.15 -4.01
N PHE A 311 -11.29 10.00 -4.40
CA PHE A 311 -12.05 11.06 -5.06
C PHE A 311 -12.49 12.16 -4.08
N ALA A 312 -12.36 11.96 -2.76
CA ALA A 312 -12.41 13.04 -1.77
C ALA A 312 -11.35 14.14 -2.03
N PHE A 313 -10.28 13.83 -2.77
CA PHE A 313 -9.24 14.80 -3.12
C PHE A 313 -9.50 15.53 -4.46
N ARG A 314 -10.76 15.60 -4.91
CA ARG A 314 -11.15 16.22 -6.17
C ARG A 314 -12.18 17.31 -5.96
N GLU A 315 -12.29 18.23 -6.92
CA GLU A 315 -13.32 19.28 -6.89
C GLU A 315 -14.76 18.73 -6.84
N ASP A 316 -15.01 17.57 -7.46
CA ASP A 316 -16.31 16.87 -7.44
C ASP A 316 -16.51 16.00 -6.17
N GLY A 317 -15.49 15.94 -5.31
CA GLY A 317 -15.56 15.38 -3.96
C GLY A 317 -15.81 16.41 -2.88
N ALA A 318 -16.21 17.64 -3.24
CA ALA A 318 -16.64 18.65 -2.27
C ALA A 318 -17.70 18.05 -1.32
N GLU A 319 -17.59 18.37 -0.04
CA GLU A 319 -18.42 17.78 1.04
C GLU A 319 -18.08 16.29 1.35
N SER A 320 -16.84 15.85 1.11
CA SER A 320 -16.36 14.51 1.47
C SER A 320 -14.95 14.53 2.06
N ASP A 321 -14.82 13.88 3.21
CA ASP A 321 -13.55 13.64 3.89
C ASP A 321 -12.83 12.40 3.34
N PHE A 322 -11.50 12.40 3.45
CA PHE A 322 -10.72 11.18 3.31
C PHE A 322 -10.57 10.48 4.65
N VAL A 323 -11.26 9.35 4.83
CA VAL A 323 -11.34 8.65 6.11
C VAL A 323 -10.34 7.49 6.19
N PHE A 324 -9.42 7.55 7.15
CA PHE A 324 -8.42 6.49 7.40
C PHE A 324 -8.96 5.39 8.32
N ALA A 325 -9.72 5.78 9.34
CA ALA A 325 -10.39 4.89 10.29
C ALA A 325 -11.90 5.18 10.26
N PRO A 326 -12.73 4.30 9.69
CA PRO A 326 -14.12 4.60 9.37
C PRO A 326 -15.06 4.61 10.58
N LEU A 327 -16.11 5.44 10.49
CA LEU A 327 -17.29 5.40 11.35
C LEU A 327 -18.15 4.18 11.01
N THR A 328 -17.84 3.01 11.58
CA THR A 328 -18.61 1.74 11.44
C THR A 328 -18.85 1.22 10.01
N ALA A 329 -18.72 -0.09 9.83
CA ALA A 329 -19.38 -0.76 8.71
C ALA A 329 -20.88 -0.71 9.01
N LYS A 330 -21.64 0.08 8.26
CA LYS A 330 -23.10 0.11 8.38
C LYS A 330 -23.65 -1.25 7.92
N GLY A 331 -23.84 -2.15 8.88
CA GLY A 331 -24.68 -3.32 8.73
C GLY A 331 -26.01 -3.04 9.41
N ASP A 332 -26.98 -2.59 8.62
CA ASP A 332 -28.42 -2.75 8.85
C ASP A 332 -29.05 -3.23 7.53
#